data_AF-A0A8C2QKC7-F1
#
_entry.id   AF-A0A8C2QKC7-F1
#
_cell.length_a   1.000
_cell.length_b   1.000
_cell.length_c   1.000
_cell.angle_alpha   90.00
_cell.angle_beta   90.00
_cell.angle_gamma   90.00
#
_symmetry.space_group_name_H-M   'P 1'
#
loop_
_entity.id
_entity.type
_entity.pdbx_description
1 polymer ?
#
loop_
_entity_poly.entity_id
_entity_poly.type
_entity_poly.pdbx_seq_one_letter_code
_entity_poly.pdbx_strand_id
1 'polypeptide(L)'
;MKLLTHNLLSSHVRGVGTRGFPLRLQATEVRINPVEFNPDFVARMIPKVEWAALVQAADTLNLAEVPKEPTEGYEHDETFLRKMHHVLLERSYSEAAGA
;
A
#
# COMPACT_ATOMS: atom_id res chain seq x y z
N MET A 1 6.74 7.19 4.74
CA MET A 1 6.84 5.93 3.96
C MET A 1 5.70 5.87 2.95
N LYS A 2 5.92 5.32 1.74
CA LYS A 2 4.84 5.05 0.78
C LYS A 2 4.09 3.77 1.16
N LEU A 3 2.80 3.68 0.84
CA LEU A 3 2.02 2.47 1.13
C LEU A 3 2.58 1.22 0.43
N LEU A 4 3.09 1.33 -0.81
CA LEU A 4 3.75 0.20 -1.47
C LEU A 4 4.93 -0.34 -0.67
N THR A 5 5.74 0.55 -0.07
CA THR A 5 6.88 0.15 0.74
C THR A 5 6.42 -0.57 2.01
N HIS A 6 5.43 -0.04 2.72
CA HIS A 6 4.85 -0.69 3.90
C HIS A 6 4.30 -2.09 3.57
N ASN A 7 3.59 -2.21 2.45
CA ASN A 7 2.95 -3.45 2.03
C ASN A 7 3.94 -4.58 1.68
N LEU A 8 5.18 -4.24 1.32
CA LEU A 8 6.24 -5.20 1.01
C LEU A 8 7.15 -5.51 2.21
N LEU A 9 6.98 -4.84 3.35
CA LEU A 9 7.83 -4.99 4.53
C LEU A 9 7.24 -5.98 5.53
N SER A 10 8.08 -6.89 6.01
CA SER A 10 7.77 -7.83 7.11
C SER A 10 8.73 -7.62 8.29
N SER A 11 8.25 -7.82 9.52
CA SER A 11 9.08 -7.83 10.72
C SER A 11 9.88 -9.12 10.83
N HIS A 12 11.19 -9.00 11.04
CA HIS A 12 12.13 -10.11 11.17
C HIS A 12 12.72 -10.24 12.58
N VAL A 13 12.05 -9.66 13.60
CA VAL A 13 12.46 -9.78 15.00
C VAL A 13 12.48 -11.26 15.42
N ARG A 14 13.56 -11.71 16.07
CA ARG A 14 13.69 -13.11 16.54
C ARG A 14 12.51 -13.47 17.45
N GLY A 15 11.82 -14.58 17.13
CA GLY A 15 10.65 -15.08 17.87
C GLY A 15 9.28 -14.63 17.33
N VAL A 16 9.24 -13.71 16.36
CA VAL A 16 7.98 -13.26 15.76
C VAL A 16 7.40 -14.27 14.76
N GLY A 17 8.25 -15.05 14.08
CA GLY A 17 7.81 -16.07 13.11
C GLY A 17 6.96 -15.48 11.97
N THR A 18 5.93 -16.20 11.51
CA THR A 18 4.98 -15.72 10.48
C THR A 18 4.07 -14.57 10.96
N ARG A 19 4.13 -14.17 12.23
CA ARG A 19 3.36 -13.05 12.80
C ARG A 19 3.97 -11.68 12.49
N GLY A 20 5.04 -11.64 11.70
CA GLY A 20 5.76 -10.41 11.38
C GLY A 20 5.07 -9.54 10.33
N PHE A 21 3.96 -10.00 9.76
CA PHE A 21 3.23 -9.33 8.70
C PHE A 21 1.71 -9.44 8.91
N PRO A 22 0.93 -8.38 8.61
CA PRO A 22 1.38 -7.04 8.25
C PRO A 22 1.95 -6.24 9.43
N LEU A 23 2.82 -5.27 9.13
CA LEU A 23 3.29 -4.31 10.13
C LEU A 23 2.13 -3.42 10.58
N ARG A 24 1.95 -3.27 11.89
CA ARG A 24 0.98 -2.30 12.43
C ARG A 24 1.40 -0.90 12.01
N LEU A 25 0.49 -0.18 11.37
CA LEU A 25 0.69 1.19 10.90
C LEU A 25 0.14 2.15 11.97
N GLN A 26 0.93 3.15 12.35
CA GLN A 26 0.49 4.25 13.21
C GLN A 26 0.91 5.59 12.60
N ALA A 27 0.09 6.11 11.69
CA ALA A 27 0.37 7.36 11.03
C ALA A 27 -0.02 8.56 11.88
N THR A 28 0.86 9.56 11.94
CA THR A 28 0.57 10.89 12.49
C THR A 28 0.18 11.90 11.43
N GLU A 29 0.68 11.72 10.20
CA GLU A 29 0.40 12.61 9.08
C GLU A 29 0.32 11.82 7.79
N VAL A 30 -0.62 12.16 6.91
CA VAL A 30 -0.74 11.61 5.56
C VAL A 30 -0.52 12.71 4.55
N ARG A 31 0.36 12.46 3.57
CA ARG A 31 0.68 13.38 2.48
C ARG A 31 0.42 12.72 1.13
N ILE A 32 0.00 13.55 0.18
CA ILE A 32 -0.09 13.19 -1.23
C ILE A 32 1.17 13.72 -1.90
N ASN A 33 1.98 12.83 -2.44
CA ASN A 33 3.17 13.17 -3.22
C ASN A 33 2.92 12.73 -4.66
N PRO A 34 2.60 13.65 -5.59
CA PRO A 34 2.38 13.30 -6.99
C PRO A 34 3.59 12.57 -7.58
N VAL A 35 3.33 11.52 -8.35
CA VAL A 35 4.35 10.75 -9.06
C VAL A 35 3.86 10.53 -10.48
N GLU A 36 4.76 10.56 -11.47
CA GLU A 36 4.39 10.25 -12.85
C GLU A 36 3.75 8.86 -12.95
N PHE A 37 2.60 8.80 -13.61
CA PHE A 37 1.87 7.54 -13.78
C PHE A 37 2.57 6.64 -14.78
N ASN A 38 2.93 5.43 -14.32
CA ASN A 38 3.50 4.39 -15.16
C ASN A 38 2.64 3.11 -15.06
N PRO A 39 1.74 2.86 -16.03
CA PRO A 39 0.80 1.74 -15.97
C PRO A 39 1.51 0.38 -15.94
N ASP A 40 2.60 0.21 -16.70
CA ASP A 40 3.37 -1.04 -16.74
C ASP A 40 3.98 -1.37 -15.37
N PHE A 41 4.49 -0.35 -14.67
CA PHE A 41 5.02 -0.52 -13.33
C PHE A 41 3.91 -0.94 -12.36
N VAL A 42 2.77 -0.25 -12.38
CA VAL A 42 1.65 -0.54 -11.48
C VAL A 42 1.13 -1.96 -11.73
N ALA A 43 0.88 -2.32 -12.98
CA ALA A 43 0.39 -3.65 -13.36
C ALA A 43 1.35 -4.76 -12.86
N ARG A 44 2.66 -4.58 -12.98
CA ARG A 44 3.67 -5.53 -12.46
C ARG A 44 3.72 -5.62 -10.94
N MET A 45 3.26 -4.60 -10.23
CA MET A 45 3.21 -4.57 -8.77
C MET A 45 1.94 -5.20 -8.22
N ILE A 46 0.82 -5.15 -8.94
CA ILE A 46 -0.48 -5.69 -8.50
C ILE A 46 -0.39 -7.14 -7.98
N PRO A 47 0.26 -8.10 -8.65
CA PRO A 47 0.39 -9.47 -8.14
C PRO A 47 1.25 -9.61 -6.89
N LYS A 48 2.06 -8.60 -6.56
CA LYS A 48 2.96 -8.57 -5.40
C LYS A 48 2.36 -7.85 -4.20
N VAL A 49 1.19 -7.25 -4.37
CA VAL A 49 0.48 -6.54 -3.30
C VAL A 49 -0.20 -7.57 -2.40
N GLU A 50 0.07 -7.45 -1.11
CA GLU A 50 -0.68 -8.14 -0.07
C GLU A 50 -1.96 -7.36 0.22
N TRP A 51 -3.05 -7.75 -0.43
CA TRP A 51 -4.31 -7.02 -0.46
C TRP A 51 -4.93 -6.81 0.92
N ALA A 52 -4.93 -7.84 1.77
CA ALA A 52 -5.44 -7.73 3.13
C ALA A 52 -4.67 -6.70 3.96
N ALA A 53 -3.34 -6.62 3.77
CA ALA A 53 -2.49 -5.63 4.42
C ALA A 53 -2.71 -4.22 3.88
N LEU A 54 -2.94 -4.09 2.57
CA LEU A 54 -3.25 -2.82 1.92
C LEU A 54 -4.56 -2.24 2.43
N VAL A 55 -5.62 -3.06 2.53
CA VAL A 55 -6.92 -2.64 3.05
C VAL A 55 -6.81 -2.19 4.50
N GLN A 56 -6.11 -2.94 5.36
CA GLN A 56 -5.87 -2.55 6.75
C GLN A 56 -5.11 -1.21 6.87
N ALA A 57 -4.09 -1.01 6.04
CA ALA A 57 -3.34 0.24 6.01
C ALA A 57 -4.21 1.40 5.52
N ALA A 58 -5.01 1.18 4.47
CA ALA A 58 -5.94 2.16 3.93
C ALA A 58 -7.01 2.59 4.95
N ASP A 59 -7.59 1.64 5.67
CA ASP A 59 -8.56 1.90 6.74
C ASP A 59 -7.94 2.75 7.86
N THR A 60 -6.71 2.41 8.27
CA THR A 60 -5.97 3.17 9.30
C THR A 60 -5.71 4.61 8.86
N LEU A 61 -5.45 4.81 7.56
CA LEU A 61 -5.21 6.12 6.96
C LEU A 61 -6.49 6.86 6.54
N ASN A 62 -7.68 6.29 6.80
CA ASN A 62 -8.97 6.80 6.34
C ASN A 62 -9.00 7.10 4.83
N LEU A 63 -8.38 6.24 4.02
CA LEU A 63 -8.40 6.37 2.57
C LEU A 63 -9.72 5.85 2.01
N ALA A 64 -10.47 6.72 1.33
CA ALA A 64 -11.69 6.32 0.66
C ALA A 64 -11.41 5.33 -0.49
N GLU A 65 -12.26 4.30 -0.55
CA GLU A 65 -12.46 3.42 -1.71
C GLU A 65 -11.23 2.66 -2.23
N VAL A 66 -10.39 2.08 -1.39
CA VAL A 66 -9.31 1.21 -1.88
C VAL A 66 -9.87 -0.12 -2.41
N PRO A 67 -9.49 -0.57 -3.63
CA PRO A 67 -9.88 -1.88 -4.13
C PRO A 67 -9.45 -3.00 -3.16
N LYS A 68 -10.33 -3.97 -2.93
CA LYS A 68 -10.07 -5.06 -1.97
C LYS A 68 -9.30 -6.23 -2.57
N GLU A 69 -9.34 -6.34 -3.90
CA GLU A 69 -8.73 -7.39 -4.70
C GLU A 69 -8.52 -6.88 -6.14
N PRO A 70 -7.67 -7.53 -6.96
CA PRO A 70 -7.51 -7.17 -8.35
C PRO A 70 -8.73 -7.62 -9.16
N THR A 71 -9.15 -6.81 -10.13
CA THR A 71 -10.19 -7.18 -11.09
C THR A 71 -9.62 -8.05 -12.21
N GLU A 72 -10.45 -8.88 -12.85
CA GLU A 72 -10.02 -9.64 -14.03
C GLU A 72 -9.63 -8.69 -15.18
N GLY A 73 -8.48 -8.91 -15.80
CA GLY A 73 -7.96 -8.06 -16.87
C GLY A 73 -7.51 -6.66 -16.43
N TYR A 74 -7.18 -6.49 -15.14
CA TYR A 74 -6.75 -5.21 -14.57
C TYR A 74 -5.56 -4.57 -15.30
N GLU A 75 -4.74 -5.37 -16.01
CA GLU A 75 -3.60 -4.90 -16.81
C GLU A 75 -4.03 -3.96 -17.94
N HIS A 76 -5.29 -4.04 -18.38
CA HIS A 76 -5.87 -3.21 -19.43
C HIS A 76 -6.88 -2.18 -18.89
N ASP A 77 -7.12 -2.17 -17.58
CA ASP A 77 -8.01 -1.21 -16.93
C ASP A 77 -7.20 -0.03 -16.38
N GLU A 78 -7.02 1.01 -17.21
CA GLU A 78 -6.31 2.23 -16.81
C GLU A 78 -6.95 2.91 -15.60
N THR A 79 -8.28 2.81 -15.43
CA THR A 79 -8.99 3.41 -14.29
C THR A 79 -8.55 2.73 -12.99
N PHE A 80 -8.53 1.40 -12.99
CA PHE A 80 -8.01 0.61 -11.87
C PHE A 80 -6.53 0.90 -11.62
N LEU A 81 -5.69 0.91 -12.66
CA LEU A 81 -4.25 1.16 -12.53
C LEU A 81 -3.96 2.57 -11.97
N ARG A 82 -4.71 3.60 -12.39
CA ARG A 82 -4.59 4.95 -11.82
C ARG A 82 -5.00 4.99 -10.35
N LYS A 83 -6.07 4.29 -10.00
CA LYS A 83 -6.52 4.20 -8.61
C LYS A 83 -5.45 3.55 -7.72
N MET A 84 -4.87 2.45 -8.19
CA MET A 84 -3.79 1.75 -7.49
C MET A 84 -2.50 2.57 -7.45
N HIS A 85 -2.17 3.31 -8.52
CA HIS A 85 -1.07 4.29 -8.52
C HIS A 85 -1.20 5.31 -7.39
N HIS A 86 -2.37 5.96 -7.30
CA HIS A 86 -2.62 6.96 -6.26
C HIS A 86 -2.44 6.37 -4.86
N VAL A 87 -3.02 5.19 -4.61
CA VAL A 87 -2.92 4.52 -3.31
C VAL A 87 -1.49 4.08 -3.00
N LEU A 88 -0.84 3.36 -3.91
CA LEU A 88 0.44 2.70 -3.63
C LEU A 88 1.63 3.67 -3.67
N LEU A 89 1.61 4.66 -4.56
CA LEU A 89 2.78 5.46 -4.89
C LEU A 89 2.70 6.92 -4.46
N GLU A 90 1.50 7.48 -4.38
CA GLU A 90 1.30 8.89 -4.03
C GLU A 90 0.89 9.09 -2.58
N ARG A 91 0.24 8.11 -1.95
CA ARG A 91 -0.01 8.17 -0.50
C ARG A 91 1.25 7.81 0.25
N SER A 92 1.68 8.75 1.08
CA SER A 92 2.73 8.52 2.06
C SER A 92 2.30 8.99 3.42
N TYR A 93 2.87 8.40 4.47
CA TYR A 93 2.60 8.80 5.83
C TYR A 93 3.88 8.91 6.65
N SER A 94 3.86 9.73 7.70
CA SER A 94 4.88 9.75 8.74
C SER A 94 4.36 9.01 9.97
N GLU A 95 5.26 8.31 10.65
CA GLU A 95 5.00 7.70 11.94
C GLU A 95 5.67 8.54 13.01
N ALA A 96 5.06 8.65 14.19
CA ALA A 96 5.76 9.18 15.34
C ALA A 96 6.93 8.24 15.66
N ALA A 97 8.16 8.77 15.76
CA ALA A 97 9.21 8.06 16.45
C ALA A 97 8.73 7.86 17.90
N GLY A 98 8.52 6.62 18.31
CA GLY A 98 8.16 6.31 19.69
C GLY A 98 9.16 6.98 20.64
N ALA A 99 8.64 7.79 21.56
CA ALA A 99 9.40 8.37 22.66
C ALA A 99 9.89 7.28 23.62
#